data_AF-A0A1I7K9C9-F1
#
_entry.id   AF-A0A1I7K9C9-F1
#
_cell.length_a   1.000
_cell.length_b   1.000
_cell.length_c   1.000
_cell.angle_alpha   90.00
_cell.angle_beta   90.00
_cell.angle_gamma   90.00
#
_symmetry.space_group_name_H-M   'P 1'
#
loop_
_entity.id
_entity.type
_entity.pdbx_description
1 polymer ?
#
loop_
_entity_poly.entity_id
_entity_poly.type
_entity_poly.pdbx_seq_one_letter_code
_entity_poly.pdbx_strand_id
1 'polypeptide(L)'
;MSAATAPALLTELQHAHAIIKTMLGALTIQQKSKVHEQLAAAGVSGEGMTRANERLAVIEAATAQAQLASASGQVLGGGAIRQYAGDISAHAARLEILLLEVFDKLDGIKPQDQATRSAVDAVECFTTCAMRNGVLMREAADQIAALVVEGGAP
;
A
#
# COMPACT_ATOMS: atom_id res chain seq x y z
N MET A 1 -8.49 23.47 19.79
CA MET A 1 -9.04 22.14 20.12
C MET A 1 -8.11 21.11 19.50
N SER A 2 -7.44 20.30 20.33
CA SER A 2 -6.21 19.57 19.95
C SER A 2 -6.51 18.34 19.09
N ALA A 3 -5.71 18.09 18.05
CA ALA A 3 -5.89 17.07 17.01
C ALA A 3 -6.03 15.61 17.51
N ALA A 4 -5.73 15.33 18.78
CA ALA A 4 -5.89 14.03 19.42
C ALA A 4 -7.36 13.62 19.71
N THR A 5 -8.34 14.48 19.45
CA THR A 5 -9.75 14.23 19.80
C THR A 5 -10.52 13.43 18.73
N ALA A 6 -10.23 13.61 17.45
CA ALA A 6 -10.99 12.99 16.37
C ALA A 6 -10.96 11.44 16.36
N PRO A 7 -9.80 10.75 16.49
CA PRO A 7 -9.77 9.29 16.50
C PRO A 7 -10.40 8.70 17.78
N ALA A 8 -10.22 9.34 18.93
CA ALA A 8 -10.84 8.91 20.18
C ALA A 8 -12.37 9.02 20.14
N LEU A 9 -12.90 10.09 19.51
CA LEU A 9 -14.34 10.26 19.29
C LEU A 9 -14.91 9.23 18.31
N LEU A 10 -14.16 8.85 17.27
CA LEU A 10 -14.57 7.80 16.33
C LEU A 10 -14.65 6.44 17.03
N THR A 11 -13.65 6.09 17.83
CA THR A 11 -13.63 4.86 18.63
C THR A 11 -14.79 4.81 19.62
N GLU A 12 -15.06 5.91 20.34
CA GLU A 12 -16.19 5.99 21.26
C GLU A 12 -17.53 5.82 20.54
N LEU A 13 -17.68 6.42 19.35
CA LEU A 13 -18.90 6.31 18.55
C LEU A 13 -19.11 4.89 17.98
N GLN A 14 -18.03 4.19 17.62
CA GLN A 14 -18.06 2.77 17.23
C GLN A 14 -18.48 1.88 18.41
N HIS A 15 -17.93 2.10 19.61
CA HIS A 15 -18.31 1.37 20.82
C HIS A 15 -19.78 1.60 21.17
N ALA A 16 -20.23 2.86 21.16
CA ALA A 16 -21.63 3.21 21.41
C ALA A 16 -22.57 2.50 20.42
N HIS A 17 -22.21 2.44 19.13
CA HIS A 17 -22.99 1.73 18.12
C HIS A 17 -23.10 0.22 18.42
N ALA A 18 -21.98 -0.43 18.76
CA ALA A 18 -21.93 -1.85 19.09
C ALA A 18 -22.77 -2.19 20.33
N ILE A 19 -22.66 -1.38 21.39
CA ILE A 19 -23.45 -1.53 22.62
C ILE A 19 -24.94 -1.40 22.32
N ILE A 20 -25.35 -0.34 21.62
CA ILE A 20 -26.77 -0.10 21.30
C ILE A 20 -27.34 -1.26 20.47
N LYS A 21 -26.60 -1.73 19.45
CA LYS A 21 -27.03 -2.85 18.61
C LYS A 21 -27.20 -4.14 19.43
N THR A 22 -26.27 -4.40 20.35
CA THR A 22 -26.31 -5.58 21.22
C THR A 22 -27.49 -5.50 22.20
N MET A 23 -27.70 -4.35 22.83
CA MET A 23 -28.84 -4.12 23.73
C MET A 23 -30.17 -4.28 22.99
N LEU A 24 -30.32 -3.68 21.81
CA LEU A 24 -31.52 -3.84 20.98
C LEU A 24 -31.72 -5.28 20.52
N GLY A 25 -30.66 -6.07 20.32
CA GLY A 25 -30.74 -7.49 20.01
C GLY A 25 -31.29 -8.34 21.15
N ALA A 26 -30.97 -7.99 22.40
CA ALA A 26 -31.37 -8.72 23.60
C ALA A 26 -32.79 -8.42 24.10
N LEU A 27 -33.41 -7.33 23.65
CA LEU A 27 -34.77 -6.94 24.07
C LEU A 27 -35.87 -7.74 23.35
N THR A 28 -36.99 -7.96 24.03
CA THR A 28 -38.22 -8.45 23.39
C THR A 28 -38.85 -7.37 22.52
N ILE A 29 -39.75 -7.76 21.61
CA ILE A 29 -40.42 -6.82 20.69
C ILE A 29 -41.19 -5.73 21.46
N GLN A 30 -41.89 -6.11 22.54
CA GLN A 30 -42.64 -5.16 23.38
C GLN A 30 -41.71 -4.17 24.10
N GLN A 31 -40.55 -4.63 24.57
CA GLN A 31 -39.55 -3.76 25.18
C GLN A 31 -38.94 -2.79 24.15
N LYS A 32 -38.69 -3.24 22.91
CA LYS A 32 -38.23 -2.36 21.82
C LYS A 32 -39.26 -1.28 21.48
N SER A 33 -40.55 -1.61 21.45
CA SER A 33 -41.63 -0.63 21.24
C SER A 33 -41.63 0.45 22.31
N LYS A 34 -41.53 0.04 23.58
CA LYS A 34 -41.47 0.99 24.71
C LYS A 34 -40.25 1.90 24.66
N VAL A 35 -39.08 1.35 24.30
CA VAL A 35 -37.85 2.16 24.10
C VAL A 35 -38.04 3.15 22.95
N HIS A 36 -38.68 2.75 21.85
CA HIS A 36 -38.98 3.64 20.73
C HIS A 36 -39.89 4.81 21.15
N GLU A 37 -40.97 4.53 21.87
CA GLU A 37 -41.89 5.54 22.40
C GLU A 37 -41.19 6.53 23.34
N GLN A 38 -40.30 6.05 24.22
CA GLN A 38 -39.52 6.89 25.13
C GLN A 38 -38.53 7.78 24.37
N LEU A 39 -37.87 7.26 23.35
CA LEU A 39 -36.95 8.04 22.51
C LEU A 39 -37.70 9.08 21.66
N ALA A 40 -38.92 8.77 21.21
CA ALA A 40 -39.80 9.71 20.52
C ALA A 40 -40.28 10.82 21.46
N ALA A 41 -40.73 10.47 22.67
CA ALA A 41 -41.14 11.44 23.68
C ALA A 41 -39.99 12.37 24.13
N ALA A 42 -38.76 11.88 24.13
CA ALA A 42 -37.57 12.67 24.42
C ALA A 42 -37.11 13.56 23.24
N GLY A 43 -37.82 13.56 22.11
CA GLY A 43 -37.44 14.30 20.90
C GLY A 43 -36.17 13.77 20.22
N VAL A 44 -35.68 12.59 20.63
CA VAL A 44 -34.47 11.96 20.11
C VAL A 44 -34.78 11.13 18.86
N SER A 45 -36.04 10.71 18.69
CA SER A 45 -36.51 9.95 17.52
C SER A 45 -37.43 10.81 16.65
N GLY A 46 -36.85 11.50 15.68
CA GLY A 46 -37.60 12.04 14.54
C GLY A 46 -37.89 10.99 13.47
N GLU A 47 -36.99 10.01 13.25
CA GLU A 47 -37.02 9.20 12.01
C GLU A 47 -36.56 7.72 12.16
N GLY A 48 -36.78 7.06 13.29
CA GLY A 48 -36.67 5.58 13.37
C GLY A 48 -35.34 4.94 12.91
N MET A 49 -35.40 3.70 12.40
CA MET A 49 -34.27 2.84 11.96
C MET A 49 -33.29 3.51 10.98
N THR A 50 -33.69 4.59 10.33
CA THR A 50 -32.90 5.42 9.41
C THR A 50 -31.65 5.99 10.09
N ARG A 51 -31.74 6.37 11.37
CA ARG A 51 -30.63 6.98 12.12
C ARG A 51 -29.52 5.99 12.50
N ALA A 52 -29.84 4.70 12.62
CA ALA A 52 -28.82 3.67 12.86
C ALA A 52 -27.97 3.43 11.60
N ASN A 53 -28.62 3.45 10.43
CA ASN A 53 -27.95 3.35 9.13
C ASN A 53 -27.14 4.61 8.81
N GLU A 54 -27.65 5.79 9.15
CA GLU A 54 -26.90 7.05 9.05
C GLU A 54 -25.66 7.06 9.94
N ARG A 55 -25.76 6.56 11.18
CA ARG A 55 -24.59 6.43 12.07
C ARG A 55 -23.55 5.48 11.50
N LEU A 56 -23.97 4.36 10.91
CA LEU A 56 -23.06 3.44 10.24
C LEU A 56 -22.36 4.12 9.06
N ALA A 57 -23.11 4.85 8.22
CA ALA A 57 -22.55 5.61 7.10
C ALA A 57 -21.53 6.68 7.56
N VAL A 58 -21.79 7.35 8.69
CA VAL A 58 -20.85 8.33 9.28
C VAL A 58 -19.58 7.64 9.80
N ILE A 59 -19.70 6.47 10.44
CA ILE A 59 -18.53 5.68 10.89
C ILE A 59 -17.70 5.24 9.69
N GLU A 60 -18.34 4.73 8.64
CA GLU A 60 -17.67 4.26 7.43
C GLU A 60 -16.94 5.40 6.72
N ALA A 61 -17.61 6.56 6.54
CA ALA A 61 -17.00 7.75 5.95
C ALA A 61 -15.80 8.27 6.76
N ALA A 62 -15.92 8.34 8.08
CA ALA A 62 -14.84 8.80 8.96
C ALA A 62 -13.66 7.82 8.98
N THR A 63 -13.93 6.51 8.93
CA THR A 63 -12.89 5.47 8.88
C THR A 63 -12.14 5.51 7.55
N ALA A 64 -12.85 5.63 6.43
CA ALA A 64 -12.25 5.78 5.10
C ALA A 64 -11.36 7.03 5.02
N GLN A 65 -11.80 8.14 5.62
CA GLN A 65 -11.03 9.38 5.64
C GLN A 65 -9.76 9.27 6.50
N ALA A 66 -9.82 8.56 7.63
CA ALA A 66 -8.64 8.27 8.46
C ALA A 66 -7.64 7.34 7.75
N GLN A 67 -8.12 6.36 6.99
CA GLN A 67 -7.29 5.47 6.17
C GLN A 67 -6.62 6.20 5.02
N LEU A 68 -7.36 7.07 4.32
CA LEU A 68 -6.82 7.95 3.28
C LEU A 68 -5.77 8.89 3.84
N ALA A 69 -6.00 9.50 5.01
CA ALA A 69 -5.01 10.34 5.68
C ALA A 69 -3.74 9.56 6.09
N SER A 70 -3.88 8.30 6.50
CA SER A 70 -2.74 7.43 6.83
C SER A 70 -1.97 6.98 5.59
N ALA A 71 -2.65 6.70 4.48
CA ALA A 71 -2.02 6.36 3.19
C ALA A 71 -1.34 7.58 2.55
N SER A 72 -1.89 8.77 2.75
CA SER A 72 -1.30 10.05 2.30
C SER A 72 -0.03 10.41 3.09
N GLY A 73 0.23 9.75 4.22
CA GLY A 73 1.36 10.03 5.12
C GLY A 73 2.66 9.29 4.77
N GLN A 74 2.66 8.36 3.83
CA GLN A 74 3.87 7.69 3.34
C GLN A 74 4.34 8.28 2.00
N VAL A 75 4.48 9.61 1.94
CA VAL A 75 5.36 10.20 0.94
C VAL A 75 6.78 9.86 1.39
N LEU A 76 7.41 8.88 0.76
CA LEU A 76 8.85 8.70 0.89
C LEU A 76 9.49 10.05 0.57
N GLY A 77 10.12 10.67 1.57
CA GLY A 77 10.79 11.96 1.35
C GLY A 77 11.79 11.82 0.21
N GLY A 78 12.03 12.90 -0.55
CA GLY A 78 12.94 12.87 -1.70
C GLY A 78 14.31 12.25 -1.38
N GLY A 79 14.81 12.40 -0.15
CA GLY A 79 16.01 11.71 0.33
C GLY A 79 15.93 10.18 0.27
N ALA A 80 14.81 9.59 0.70
CA ALA A 80 14.60 8.14 0.65
C ALA A 80 14.45 7.63 -0.79
N ILE A 81 13.75 8.38 -1.65
CA ILE A 81 13.63 8.03 -3.08
C ILE A 81 15.00 8.05 -3.76
N ARG A 82 15.81 9.08 -3.49
CA ARG A 82 17.18 9.18 -3.99
C ARG A 82 18.07 8.04 -3.51
N GLN A 83 17.93 7.66 -2.24
CA GLN A 83 18.68 6.53 -1.68
C GLN A 83 18.31 5.23 -2.40
N TYR A 84 17.02 4.92 -2.54
CA TYR A 84 16.59 3.73 -3.27
C TYR A 84 17.03 3.72 -4.74
N ALA A 85 16.99 4.87 -5.42
CA ALA A 85 17.52 4.99 -6.77
C ALA A 85 19.03 4.69 -6.81
N GLY A 86 19.81 5.25 -5.86
CA GLY A 86 21.23 4.95 -5.73
C GLY A 86 21.52 3.46 -5.52
N ASP A 87 20.76 2.81 -4.63
CA ASP A 87 20.91 1.37 -4.36
C ASP A 87 20.58 0.52 -5.60
N ILE A 88 19.52 0.86 -6.35
CA ILE A 88 19.15 0.18 -7.61
C ILE A 88 20.27 0.33 -8.64
N SER A 89 20.81 1.55 -8.81
CA SER A 89 21.90 1.83 -9.74
C SER A 89 23.16 1.02 -9.39
N ALA A 90 23.53 0.95 -8.11
CA ALA A 90 24.65 0.14 -7.62
C ALA A 90 24.44 -1.36 -7.82
N HIS A 91 23.23 -1.87 -7.57
CA HIS A 91 22.89 -3.28 -7.79
C HIS A 91 22.90 -3.65 -9.27
N ALA A 92 22.38 -2.78 -10.14
CA ALA A 92 22.43 -2.98 -11.58
C ALA A 92 23.87 -3.03 -12.11
N ALA A 93 24.74 -2.12 -11.66
CA ALA A 93 26.16 -2.14 -11.99
C ALA A 93 26.84 -3.44 -11.53
N ARG A 94 26.49 -3.96 -10.35
CA ARG A 94 27.03 -5.23 -9.85
C ARG A 94 26.53 -6.43 -10.65
N LEU A 95 25.26 -6.42 -11.05
CA LEU A 95 24.68 -7.43 -11.92
C LEU A 95 25.44 -7.48 -13.25
N GLU A 96 25.77 -6.33 -13.84
CA GLU A 96 26.54 -6.26 -15.10
C GLU A 96 27.90 -6.96 -14.98
N ILE A 97 28.63 -6.72 -13.89
CA ILE A 97 29.93 -7.39 -13.64
C ILE A 97 29.77 -8.92 -13.58
N LEU A 98 28.76 -9.40 -12.87
CA LEU A 98 28.51 -10.84 -12.73
C LEU A 98 28.14 -11.48 -14.07
N LEU A 99 27.36 -10.80 -14.89
CA LEU A 99 26.95 -11.30 -16.20
C LEU A 99 28.11 -11.27 -17.21
N LEU A 100 29.02 -10.30 -17.14
CA LEU A 100 30.26 -10.31 -17.90
C LEU A 100 31.14 -11.52 -17.55
N GLU A 101 31.27 -11.84 -16.26
CA GLU A 101 31.96 -13.06 -15.83
C GLU A 101 31.28 -14.33 -16.38
N VAL A 102 29.95 -14.35 -16.49
CA VAL A 102 29.24 -15.48 -17.13
C VAL A 102 29.63 -15.60 -18.60
N PHE A 103 29.70 -14.52 -19.37
CA PHE A 103 30.18 -14.56 -20.76
C PHE A 103 31.60 -15.11 -20.85
N ASP A 104 32.52 -14.63 -20.01
CA ASP A 104 33.90 -15.13 -19.99
C ASP A 104 33.96 -16.65 -19.71
N LYS A 105 33.06 -17.18 -18.86
CA LYS A 105 32.96 -18.62 -18.63
C LYS A 105 32.34 -19.36 -19.81
N LEU A 106 31.31 -18.82 -20.44
CA LEU A 106 30.67 -19.44 -21.61
C LEU A 106 31.63 -19.55 -22.79
N ASP A 107 32.43 -18.51 -23.06
CA ASP A 107 33.46 -18.50 -24.11
C ASP A 107 34.52 -19.60 -23.92
N GLY A 108 34.78 -19.98 -22.66
CA GLY A 108 35.67 -21.08 -22.32
C GLY A 108 35.10 -22.48 -22.62
N ILE A 109 33.78 -22.60 -22.82
CA ILE A 109 33.12 -23.89 -23.09
C ILE A 109 33.23 -24.22 -24.57
N LYS A 110 33.72 -25.43 -24.87
CA LYS A 110 33.79 -25.97 -26.24
C LYS A 110 32.82 -27.14 -26.38
N PRO A 111 31.57 -26.90 -26.83
CA PRO A 111 30.57 -27.96 -26.93
C PRO A 111 31.00 -29.04 -27.93
N GLN A 112 31.02 -30.29 -27.48
CA GLN A 112 31.34 -31.46 -28.31
C GLN A 112 30.08 -32.14 -28.87
N ASP A 113 28.92 -31.86 -28.28
CA ASP A 113 27.62 -32.41 -28.65
C ASP A 113 26.56 -31.31 -28.76
N GLN A 114 25.45 -31.64 -29.44
CA GLN A 114 24.38 -30.71 -29.74
C GLN A 114 23.63 -30.26 -28.47
N ALA A 115 23.51 -31.11 -27.45
CA ALA A 115 22.80 -30.77 -26.22
C ALA A 115 23.58 -29.71 -25.43
N THR A 116 24.88 -29.90 -25.27
CA THR A 116 25.77 -28.91 -24.64
C THR A 116 25.78 -27.59 -25.43
N ARG A 117 25.80 -27.63 -26.77
CA ARG A 117 25.76 -26.40 -27.59
C ARG A 117 24.46 -25.63 -27.37
N SER A 118 23.32 -26.33 -27.43
CA SER A 118 22.00 -25.72 -27.22
C SER A 118 21.87 -25.10 -25.83
N ALA A 119 22.49 -25.71 -24.81
CA ALA A 119 22.51 -25.15 -23.45
C ALA A 119 23.35 -23.88 -23.35
N VAL A 120 24.56 -23.86 -23.95
CA VAL A 120 25.42 -22.66 -24.01
C VAL A 120 24.68 -21.51 -24.70
N ASP A 121 24.09 -21.76 -25.87
CA ASP A 121 23.35 -20.74 -26.64
C ASP A 121 22.17 -20.16 -25.82
N ALA A 122 21.46 -21.02 -25.08
CA ALA A 122 20.34 -20.59 -24.22
C ALA A 122 20.81 -19.69 -23.06
N VAL A 123 21.92 -20.04 -22.42
CA VAL A 123 22.50 -19.24 -21.33
C VAL A 123 23.06 -17.92 -21.87
N GLU A 124 23.70 -17.93 -23.05
CA GLU A 124 24.20 -16.71 -23.71
C GLU A 124 23.05 -15.74 -24.04
N CYS A 125 21.96 -16.26 -24.61
CA CYS A 125 20.75 -15.48 -24.89
C CYS A 125 20.14 -14.88 -23.62
N PHE A 126 20.02 -15.67 -22.55
CA PHE A 126 19.55 -15.20 -21.25
C PHE A 126 20.45 -14.11 -20.68
N THR A 127 21.77 -14.34 -20.68
CA THR A 127 22.77 -13.42 -20.12
C THR A 127 22.77 -12.08 -20.86
N THR A 128 22.61 -12.12 -22.18
CA THR A 128 22.45 -10.91 -23.02
C THR A 128 21.19 -10.12 -22.67
N CYS A 129 20.05 -10.81 -22.51
CA CYS A 129 18.80 -10.16 -22.11
C CYS A 129 18.91 -9.57 -20.69
N ALA A 130 19.53 -10.30 -19.76
CA ALA A 130 19.76 -9.85 -18.40
C ALA A 130 20.67 -8.63 -18.35
N MET A 131 21.74 -8.59 -19.15
CA MET A 131 22.64 -7.44 -19.26
C MET A 131 21.90 -6.19 -19.71
N ARG A 132 21.09 -6.32 -20.77
CA ARG A 132 20.29 -5.21 -21.28
C ARG A 132 19.32 -4.66 -20.23
N ASN A 133 18.67 -5.54 -19.48
CA ASN A 133 17.78 -5.13 -18.40
C ASN A 133 18.53 -4.44 -17.26
N GLY A 134 19.74 -4.91 -16.90
CA GLY A 134 20.60 -4.24 -15.93
C GLY A 134 20.91 -2.80 -16.32
N VAL A 135 21.31 -2.58 -17.58
CA VAL A 135 21.58 -1.23 -18.11
C VAL A 135 20.34 -0.34 -18.03
N LEU A 136 19.18 -0.84 -18.45
CA LEU A 136 17.92 -0.08 -18.37
C LEU A 136 17.51 0.26 -16.93
N MET A 137 17.74 -0.66 -15.98
CA MET A 137 17.49 -0.41 -14.56
C MET A 137 18.38 0.70 -14.01
N ARG A 138 19.66 0.71 -14.40
CA ARG A 138 20.60 1.78 -14.02
C ARG A 138 20.18 3.13 -14.59
N GLU A 139 19.89 3.19 -15.89
CA GLU A 139 19.44 4.42 -16.54
C GLU A 139 18.15 4.98 -15.91
N ALA A 140 17.18 4.12 -15.62
CA ALA A 140 15.94 4.51 -14.96
C ALA A 140 16.20 5.03 -13.54
N ALA A 141 17.09 4.38 -12.79
CA ALA A 141 17.47 4.83 -11.46
C ALA A 141 18.15 6.21 -11.48
N ASP A 142 19.06 6.45 -12.43
CA ASP A 142 19.73 7.73 -12.60
C ASP A 142 18.74 8.84 -12.97
N GLN A 143 17.76 8.55 -13.83
CA GLN A 143 16.67 9.48 -14.16
C GLN A 143 15.79 9.81 -12.95
N ILE A 144 15.42 8.81 -12.13
CA ILE A 144 14.66 9.03 -10.89
C ILE A 144 15.46 9.92 -9.93
N ALA A 145 16.76 9.66 -9.77
CA ALA A 145 17.62 10.46 -8.91
C ALA A 145 17.72 11.92 -9.40
N ALA A 146 17.79 12.14 -10.72
CA ALA A 146 17.79 13.48 -11.33
C ALA A 146 16.45 14.21 -11.11
N LEU A 147 15.32 13.55 -11.34
CA LEU A 147 13.99 14.12 -11.12
C LEU A 147 13.76 14.54 -9.66
N VAL A 148 14.34 13.81 -8.71
CA VAL A 148 14.30 14.18 -7.28
C VAL A 148 15.16 15.40 -6.96
N VAL A 149 16.22 15.69 -7.74
CA VAL A 149 16.96 16.96 -7.65
C VAL A 149 16.11 18.11 -8.20
N GLU A 150 15.50 17.91 -9.37
CA GLU A 150 14.76 18.96 -10.10
C GLU A 150 13.40 19.30 -9.47
N GLY A 151 12.70 18.31 -8.92
CA GLY A 151 11.43 18.47 -8.20
C GLY A 151 11.57 19.01 -6.77
N GLY A 152 12.81 19.14 -6.28
CA GLY A 152 13.13 19.75 -4.98
C GLY A 152 13.27 21.27 -5.08
N ALA A 153 12.20 21.98 -5.44
CA ALA A 153 12.11 23.40 -5.13
C ALA A 153 12.00 23.56 -3.59
N PRO A 154 12.68 24.56 -2.98
CA PRO A 154 12.80 24.72 -1.52
C PRO A 154 11.45 24.89 -0.80
#